data_AF-K1RX03-F1
#
_entry.id   AF-K1RX03-F1
#
_cell.length_a   1.000
_cell.length_b   1.000
_cell.length_c   1.000
_cell.angle_alpha   90.00
_cell.angle_beta   90.00
_cell.angle_gamma   90.00
#
_symmetry.space_group_name_H-M   'P 1'
#
loop_
_entity.id
_entity.type
_entity.pdbx_description
1 polymer ?
#
loop_
_entity_poly.entity_id
_entity_poly.type
_entity_poly.pdbx_seq_one_letter_code
_entity_poly.pdbx_strand_id
1 'polypeptide(L)' 'FVVESILHDQKKMVPCSVFLEGEYGESDLCIGVPVILGKNGIEKIVELNLNEDEKAKFAASAKAVHGTNAALKEVGAL' A
#
# COMPACT_ATOMS: atom_id res chain seq x y z
N PHE A 1 -5.34 8.11 -15.02
CA PHE A 1 -5.06 8.76 -13.73
C PHE A 1 -3.66 8.45 -13.22
N VAL A 2 -3.33 7.23 -12.73
CA VAL A 2 -1.98 6.89 -12.21
C VAL A 2 -0.86 7.21 -13.23
N VAL A 3 -0.92 6.64 -14.43
CA VAL A 3 0.08 6.85 -15.49
C VAL A 3 0.21 8.32 -15.87
N GLU A 4 -0.91 9.04 -15.95
CA GLU A 4 -0.95 10.46 -16.28
C GLU A 4 -0.35 11.33 -15.18
N SER A 5 -0.59 11.00 -13.91
CA SER A 5 -0.01 11.67 -12.76
C SER A 5 1.51 11.51 -12.70
N ILE A 6 2.02 10.35 -13.12
CA ILE A 6 3.45 10.10 -13.25
C ILE A 6 4.02 10.88 -14.44
N LEU A 7 3.42 10.76 -15.63
CA LEU A 7 3.90 11.41 -16.85
C LEU A 7 3.96 12.94 -16.73
N HIS A 8 3.00 13.54 -16.04
CA HIS A 8 2.91 15.00 -15.87
C HIS A 8 3.44 15.50 -14.52
N ASP A 9 4.14 14.66 -13.75
CA ASP A 9 4.67 14.99 -12.41
C ASP A 9 3.65 15.75 -11.53
N GLN A 10 2.40 15.26 -11.50
CA GLN A 10 1.30 16.03 -10.91
C GLN A 10 1.36 16.11 -9.38
N LYS A 11 2.21 15.30 -8.74
CA LYS A 11 2.37 15.21 -7.27
C LYS A 11 1.05 15.06 -6.54
N LYS A 12 0.15 14.27 -7.11
CA LYS A 12 -1.20 14.06 -6.59
C LYS A 12 -1.21 12.91 -5.58
N MET A 13 -2.05 13.05 -4.57
CA MET A 13 -2.36 11.97 -3.66
C MET A 13 -3.34 11.00 -4.33
N VAL A 14 -2.93 9.75 -4.47
CA VAL A 14 -3.71 8.69 -5.11
C VAL A 14 -3.66 7.45 -4.23
N PRO A 15 -4.79 6.78 -3.96
CA PRO A 15 -4.77 5.48 -3.30
C PRO A 15 -4.19 4.44 -4.27
N CYS A 16 -3.10 3.79 -3.90
CA CYS A 16 -2.46 2.74 -4.70
C CYS A 16 -2.00 1.59 -3.80
N SER A 17 -1.99 0.37 -4.34
CA SER A 17 -1.36 -0.76 -3.66
C SER A 17 0.15 -0.65 -3.82
N VAL A 18 0.87 -0.51 -2.71
CA VAL A 18 2.31 -0.33 -2.69
C VAL A 18 2.92 -1.23 -1.62
N PHE A 19 4.20 -1.57 -1.79
CA PHE A 19 4.95 -2.38 -0.85
C PHE A 19 5.27 -1.55 0.40
N LEU A 20 4.89 -2.04 1.57
CA LEU A 20 5.18 -1.42 2.86
C LEU A 20 6.45 -2.04 3.47
N GLU A 21 7.29 -1.20 4.03
CA GLU A 21 8.57 -1.53 4.68
C GLU A 21 8.59 -1.10 6.16
N GLY A 22 7.42 -0.92 6.77
CA GLY A 22 7.25 -0.52 8.17
C GLY A 22 6.14 0.51 8.38
N GLU A 23 5.61 1.11 7.31
CA GLU A 23 4.50 2.05 7.37
C GLU A 23 3.25 1.37 7.95
N TYR A 24 2.48 2.12 8.75
CA TYR A 24 1.31 1.59 9.46
C TYR A 24 1.59 0.38 10.38
N GLY A 25 2.87 0.06 10.66
CA GLY A 25 3.28 -1.09 11.46
C GLY A 25 3.29 -2.41 10.69
N GLU A 26 3.13 -2.39 9.37
CA GLU A 26 3.16 -3.55 8.49
C GLU A 26 4.42 -3.53 7.61
N SER A 27 4.97 -4.70 7.30
CA SER A 27 6.18 -4.86 6.47
C SER A 27 6.08 -6.11 5.61
N ASP A 28 6.75 -6.12 4.45
CA ASP A 28 6.69 -7.24 3.50
C ASP A 28 5.28 -7.51 2.96
N LEU A 29 4.53 -6.42 2.73
CA LEU A 29 3.14 -6.48 2.31
C LEU A 29 2.82 -5.41 1.27
N CYS A 30 2.18 -5.81 0.18
CA CYS A 30 1.55 -4.87 -0.76
C CYS A 30 0.09 -4.63 -0.37
N ILE A 31 -0.22 -3.43 0.09
CA ILE A 31 -1.60 -3.05 0.47
C ILE A 31 -1.94 -1.63 0.00
N GLY A 32 -3.23 -1.37 -0.19
CA GLY A 32 -3.75 -0.07 -0.63
C GLY A 32 -3.57 1.01 0.43
N VAL A 33 -2.68 1.96 0.18
CA VAL A 33 -2.46 3.14 1.03
C VAL A 33 -2.41 4.42 0.17
N PRO A 34 -2.69 5.60 0.75
CA PRO A 34 -2.55 6.85 0.03
C PRO A 34 -1.07 7.15 -0.19
N VAL A 35 -0.72 7.39 -1.46
CA VAL A 35 0.65 7.75 -1.86
C VAL A 35 0.66 9.02 -2.67
N ILE A 36 1.78 9.73 -2.65
CA ILE A 36 2.05 10.84 -3.56
C ILE A 36 2.72 10.27 -4.81
N LEU A 37 2.03 10.41 -5.95
CA LEU A 37 2.55 10.03 -7.25
C LEU A 37 3.19 11.23 -7.96
N GLY A 38 4.46 11.08 -8.33
CA GLY A 38 5.21 12.01 -9.16
C GLY A 38 5.92 11.31 -10.31
N LYS A 39 6.85 11.99 -10.97
CA LYS A 39 7.57 11.44 -12.14
C LYS A 39 8.36 10.17 -11.85
N ASN A 40 8.74 9.94 -10.60
CA ASN A 40 9.48 8.75 -10.17
C ASN A 40 8.57 7.59 -9.75
N GLY A 41 7.26 7.68 -10.00
CA GLY A 41 6.28 6.73 -9.48
C GLY A 41 5.82 7.14 -8.09
N ILE A 42 6.03 6.28 -7.09
CA ILE A 42 5.66 6.52 -5.70
C ILE A 42 6.76 7.34 -5.03
N GLU A 43 6.52 8.62 -4.79
CA GLU A 43 7.51 9.50 -4.14
C GLU A 43 7.41 9.47 -2.62
N LYS A 44 6.21 9.21 -2.09
CA LYS A 44 5.97 9.18 -0.65
C LYS A 44 4.73 8.37 -0.31
N ILE A 45 4.83 7.54 0.72
CA ILE A 45 3.67 6.94 1.39
C ILE A 45 3.16 7.91 2.44
N VAL A 46 1.86 8.21 2.43
CA VAL A 46 1.25 9.17 3.33
C VAL A 46 0.66 8.42 4.51
N GLU A 47 1.39 8.33 5.62
CA GLU A 47 0.87 7.74 6.84
C GLU A 47 -0.21 8.64 7.46
N LEU A 48 -1.43 8.12 7.50
CA LEU A 48 -2.57 8.77 8.14
C LEU A 48 -2.60 8.40 9.62
N ASN A 49 -2.96 9.37 10.47
CA ASN A 49 -3.25 9.11 11.87
C ASN A 49 -4.60 8.41 11.99
N LEU A 50 -4.58 7.08 11.87
CA LEU A 50 -5.75 6.24 12.01
C LEU A 50 -6.19 6.17 13.49
N ASN A 51 -7.49 6.21 13.74
CA ASN A 51 -8.05 5.90 15.05
C ASN A 51 -8.02 4.38 15.34
N GLU A 52 -8.39 3.97 16.56
CA GLU A 52 -8.33 2.56 16.97
C GLU A 52 -9.19 1.63 16.10
N ASP A 53 -10.40 2.06 15.73
CA ASP A 53 -11.30 1.30 14.87
C ASP A 53 -10.76 1.14 13.45
N GLU A 54 -10.17 2.21 12.90
CA GLU A 54 -9.54 2.21 11.58
C GLU A 54 -8.28 1.34 11.55
N LYS A 55 -7.45 1.40 12.61
CA LYS A 55 -6.30 0.50 12.77
C LYS A 55 -6.73 -0.95 12.82
N ALA A 56 -7.79 -1.28 13.55
CA ALA A 56 -8.31 -2.63 13.62
C ALA A 56 -8.81 -3.12 12.25
N LYS A 57 -9.49 -2.27 11.48
CA LYS A 57 -9.92 -2.59 10.11
C LYS A 57 -8.73 -2.75 9.16
N PHE A 58 -7.72 -1.88 9.25
CA PHE A 58 -6.51 -1.97 8.44
C PHE A 58 -5.74 -3.27 8.73
N ALA A 59 -5.55 -3.62 10.01
CA ALA A 59 -4.90 -4.87 10.42
C ALA A 59 -5.69 -6.10 9.95
N ALA A 60 -7.03 -6.06 9.96
CA ALA A 60 -7.86 -7.12 9.39
C ALA A 60 -7.65 -7.27 7.87
N SER A 61 -7.56 -6.15 7.14
CA SER A 61 -7.21 -6.17 5.71
C SER A 61 -5.80 -6.69 5.45
N ALA A 62 -4.80 -6.26 6.23
CA ALA A 62 -3.43 -6.73 6.13
C ALA A 62 -3.34 -8.25 6.35
N LYS A 63 -4.02 -8.76 7.38
CA LYS A 63 -4.12 -10.19 7.66
C LYS A 63 -4.71 -10.99 6.49
N ALA A 64 -5.73 -10.46 5.81
CA ALA A 64 -6.33 -11.12 4.66
C ALA A 64 -5.32 -11.25 3.50
N VAL A 65 -4.57 -10.18 3.20
CA VAL A 65 -3.54 -10.19 2.15
C VAL A 65 -2.38 -11.12 2.51
N HIS A 66 -1.93 -11.14 3.77
CA HIS A 66 -0.94 -12.13 4.23
C HIS A 66 -1.44 -13.57 4.05
N GLY A 67 -2.72 -13.84 4.31
CA GLY A 67 -3.33 -15.14 4.05
C GLY A 67 -3.27 -15.53 2.57
N THR A 68 -3.57 -14.59 1.66
CA THR A 68 -3.42 -14.81 0.22
C THR A 68 -1.97 -15.05 -0.17
N ASN A 69 -1.03 -14.26 0.34
CA ASN A 69 0.40 -14.43 0.07
C ASN A 69 0.93 -15.77 0.59
N ALA A 70 0.44 -16.27 1.74
CA ALA A 70 0.77 -17.59 2.25
C ALA A 70 0.29 -18.71 1.31
N ALA A 71 -0.96 -18.63 0.84
CA ALA A 71 -1.49 -19.58 -0.14
C ALA A 71 -0.69 -19.56 -1.46
N LEU A 72 -0.22 -18.38 -1.90
CA LEU A 72 0.65 -18.25 -3.07
C LEU A 72 2.03 -18.90 -2.87
N LYS A 73 2.60 -18.86 -1.66
CA LYS A 73 3.83 -19.57 -1.30
C LYS A 73 3.65 -21.09 -1.33
N GLU A 74 2.51 -21.60 -0.87
CA GLU A 74 2.21 -23.04 -0.90
C GLU A 74 2.16 -23.61 -2.33
N VAL A 75 1.68 -22.81 -3.29
CA VAL A 75 1.62 -23.21 -4.72
C VAL A 75 2.92 -22.89 -5.49
N GLY A 76 3.96 -22.39 -4.81
CA GLY A 76 5.26 -22.08 -5.41
C GLY A 76 5.26 -20.90 -6.38
N ALA A 77 4.26 -20.01 -6.28
CA ALA A 77 4.18 -18.80 -7.10
C ALA A 77 4.95 -17.60 -6.52
N LEU A 78 5.32 -17.70 -5.23
CA LEU A 78 6.17 -16.78 -4.47
C LEU A 78 7.23 -17.60 -3.71
#